data_AF-A0A1B8DBW8-F1
#
_entry.id   AF-A0A1B8DBW8-F1
#
_cell.length_a   1.000
_cell.length_b   1.000
_cell.length_c   1.000
_cell.angle_alpha   90.00
_cell.angle_beta   90.00
_cell.angle_gamma   90.00
#
_symmetry.space_group_name_H-M   'P 1'
#
loop_
_entity.id
_entity.type
_entity.pdbx_description
1 polymer ?
#
loop_
_entity_poly.entity_id
_entity_poly.type
_entity_poly.pdbx_seq_one_letter_code
_entity_poly.pdbx_strand_id
1 'polypeptide(L)'
;MAYSAFGISTIIEAALVVINLVLFSYGYPDALRTALWEEGGSKGFNSDPNLRIYFYANYLNPPAIPFIWSQAFTDSNLGVSILTLLVFMTRMSLKYMDAANKCTELFLQCCLLFFWILCLAGQQSPDYSDGQHPSRHPWYLTHTCGVAEKANQTVCYVAQASFGFSIITA
;
A
#
# COMPACT_ATOMS: atom_id res chain seq x y z
N MET A 1 0.63 -36.64 -6.34
CA MET A 1 1.63 -35.58 -6.02
C MET A 1 1.24 -34.21 -6.59
N ALA A 2 0.62 -34.11 -7.77
CA ALA A 2 0.16 -32.82 -8.34
C ALA A 2 -1.03 -32.18 -7.57
N TYR A 3 -1.99 -32.99 -7.09
CA TYR A 3 -3.15 -32.49 -6.34
C TYR A 3 -2.80 -31.85 -4.98
N SER A 4 -1.75 -32.34 -4.30
CA SER A 4 -1.31 -31.78 -3.01
C SER A 4 -0.59 -30.45 -3.17
N ALA A 5 0.23 -30.28 -4.20
CA ALA A 5 0.93 -29.03 -4.48
C ALA A 5 -0.04 -27.91 -4.92
N PHE A 6 -1.06 -28.26 -5.72
CA PHE A 6 -2.11 -27.33 -6.15
C PHE A 6 -2.95 -26.79 -4.98
N GLY A 7 -3.31 -27.65 -4.03
CA GLY A 7 -4.03 -27.24 -2.81
C GLY A 7 -3.22 -26.29 -1.95
N ILE A 8 -1.93 -26.57 -1.75
CA ILE A 8 -1.03 -25.72 -0.94
C ILE A 8 -0.86 -24.33 -1.58
N SER A 9 -0.61 -24.26 -2.89
CA SER A 9 -0.48 -22.99 -3.60
C SER A 9 -1.73 -22.12 -3.48
N THR A 10 -2.92 -22.73 -3.54
CA THR A 10 -4.19 -22.01 -3.43
C THR A 10 -4.40 -21.44 -2.03
N ILE A 11 -4.02 -22.19 -0.99
CA ILE A 11 -4.13 -21.72 0.41
C ILE A 11 -3.19 -20.54 0.65
N ILE A 12 -1.96 -20.59 0.14
CA ILE A 12 -1.00 -19.50 0.25
C ILE A 12 -1.54 -18.24 -0.45
N GLU A 13 -2.03 -18.39 -1.69
CA GLU A 13 -2.59 -17.27 -2.45
C GLU A 13 -3.80 -16.66 -1.72
N ALA A 14 -4.71 -17.49 -1.22
CA ALA A 14 -5.86 -17.02 -0.44
C ALA A 14 -5.45 -16.26 0.83
N ALA A 15 -4.43 -16.75 1.55
CA ALA A 15 -3.91 -16.07 2.72
C ALA A 15 -3.31 -14.70 2.38
N LEU A 16 -2.52 -14.61 1.31
CA LEU A 16 -1.95 -13.34 0.84
C LEU A 16 -3.03 -12.33 0.43
N VAL A 17 -4.06 -12.78 -0.29
CA VAL A 17 -5.20 -11.93 -0.68
C VAL A 17 -5.90 -11.35 0.55
N VAL A 18 -6.19 -12.20 1.54
CA VAL A 18 -6.87 -11.77 2.78
C VAL A 18 -5.98 -10.82 3.57
N ILE A 19 -4.69 -11.13 3.72
CA ILE A 19 -3.74 -10.28 4.47
C ILE A 19 -3.65 -8.88 3.84
N ASN A 20 -3.42 -8.79 2.52
CA ASN A 20 -3.36 -7.48 1.85
C ASN A 20 -4.67 -6.71 2.02
N LEU A 21 -5.82 -7.36 1.81
CA LEU A 21 -7.11 -6.70 1.96
C LEU A 21 -7.30 -6.14 3.38
N VAL A 22 -6.94 -6.90 4.42
CA VAL A 22 -7.03 -6.45 5.81
C VAL A 22 -6.07 -5.28 6.07
N LEU A 23 -4.82 -5.38 5.65
CA LEU A 23 -3.81 -4.34 5.85
C LEU A 23 -4.20 -3.01 5.19
N PHE A 24 -4.65 -3.06 3.93
CA PHE A 24 -5.08 -1.85 3.21
C PHE A 24 -6.45 -1.33 3.64
N SER A 25 -7.32 -2.19 4.21
CA SER A 25 -8.58 -1.74 4.81
C SER A 25 -8.37 -1.08 6.17
N TYR A 26 -7.37 -1.51 6.95
CA TYR A 26 -7.10 -0.98 8.29
C TYR A 26 -6.85 0.53 8.28
N GLY A 27 -6.12 1.02 7.28
CA GLY A 27 -5.76 2.43 7.15
C GLY A 27 -6.78 3.29 6.40
N TYR A 28 -7.85 2.70 5.84
CA TYR A 28 -8.83 3.40 5.02
C TYR A 28 -9.85 4.18 5.88
N PRO A 29 -10.27 5.40 5.47
CA PRO A 29 -9.86 6.10 4.27
C PRO A 29 -8.47 6.73 4.36
N ASP A 30 -8.07 7.21 5.54
CA ASP A 30 -6.84 7.98 5.67
C ASP A 30 -6.13 7.91 7.03
N ALA A 31 -6.68 7.20 8.02
CA ALA A 31 -6.16 7.20 9.39
C ALA A 31 -4.66 6.87 9.46
N LEU A 32 -4.21 5.87 8.70
CA LEU A 32 -2.81 5.46 8.67
C LEU A 32 -1.92 6.51 8.00
N ARG A 33 -2.38 7.08 6.90
CA ARG A 33 -1.69 8.11 6.12
C ARG A 33 -1.51 9.38 6.94
N THR A 34 -2.60 9.86 7.55
CA THR A 34 -2.62 11.10 8.33
C THR A 34 -1.72 10.97 9.56
N ALA A 35 -1.83 9.89 10.34
CA ALA A 35 -1.00 9.68 11.52
C ALA A 35 0.51 9.63 11.19
N LEU A 36 0.91 8.89 10.14
CA LEU A 36 2.31 8.78 9.75
C LEU A 36 2.85 10.07 9.12
N TRP A 37 2.02 10.80 8.37
CA TRP A 37 2.43 12.05 7.74
C TRP A 37 2.65 13.15 8.79
N GLU A 38 1.70 13.33 9.70
CA GLU A 38 1.77 14.32 10.79
C GLU A 38 2.95 14.05 11.73
N GLU A 39 3.13 12.81 12.15
CA GLU A 39 4.21 12.46 13.06
C GLU A 39 5.59 12.57 12.41
N GLY A 40 5.72 12.13 11.16
CA GLY A 40 6.97 12.28 10.44
C GLY A 40 7.29 13.75 10.16
N GLY A 41 6.27 14.58 9.92
CA GLY A 41 6.40 16.03 9.80
C GLY A 41 6.87 16.69 11.09
N SER A 42 6.27 16.36 12.25
CA SER A 42 6.67 16.92 13.54
C SER A 42 8.09 16.55 13.96
N LYS A 43 8.60 15.41 13.48
CA LYS A 43 9.97 14.93 13.69
C LYS A 43 10.95 15.37 12.60
N GLY A 44 10.49 16.06 11.56
CA GLY A 44 11.32 16.53 10.46
C GLY A 44 11.81 15.43 9.52
N PHE A 45 11.14 14.28 9.46
CA PHE A 45 11.49 13.17 8.57
C PHE A 45 10.90 13.29 7.16
N ASN A 46 9.90 14.15 6.99
CA ASN A 46 9.20 14.45 5.74
C ASN A 46 8.48 15.79 5.89
N SER A 47 7.73 16.19 4.85
CA SER A 47 6.94 17.42 4.89
C SER A 47 5.88 17.40 5.99
N ASP A 48 5.60 18.55 6.59
CA ASP A 48 4.54 18.70 7.59
C ASP A 48 3.19 19.04 6.93
N PRO A 49 2.13 18.21 7.08
CA PRO A 49 0.81 18.53 6.54
C PRO A 49 0.21 19.82 7.12
N ASN A 50 0.58 20.21 8.34
CA ASN A 50 0.11 21.45 8.97
C ASN A 50 0.62 22.70 8.27
N LEU A 51 1.75 22.61 7.56
CA LEU A 51 2.26 23.72 6.77
C LEU A 51 1.24 24.14 5.71
N ARG A 52 0.46 23.20 5.16
CA ARG A 52 -0.59 23.51 4.20
C ARG A 52 -1.71 24.36 4.82
N ILE A 53 -2.07 24.09 6.08
CA ILE A 53 -3.06 24.88 6.82
C ILE A 53 -2.52 26.28 7.07
N TYR A 54 -1.24 26.39 7.47
CA TYR A 54 -0.57 27.68 7.64
C TYR A 54 -0.58 28.51 6.35
N PHE A 55 -0.20 27.92 5.21
CA PHE A 55 -0.19 28.61 3.92
C PHE A 55 -1.60 29.07 3.53
N TYR A 56 -2.60 28.19 3.68
CA TYR A 56 -4.00 28.54 3.41
C TYR A 56 -4.48 29.71 4.27
N ALA A 57 -4.18 29.70 5.58
CA ALA A 57 -4.55 30.77 6.50
C ALA A 57 -3.86 32.10 6.20
N ASN A 58 -2.68 32.08 5.55
CA ASN A 58 -1.92 33.26 5.15
C ASN A 58 -2.13 33.66 3.68
N TYR A 59 -3.14 33.10 3.00
CA TYR A 59 -3.42 33.36 1.58
C TYR A 59 -2.25 33.05 0.64
N LEU A 60 -1.40 32.09 1.03
CA LEU A 60 -0.29 31.59 0.23
C LEU A 60 -0.69 30.28 -0.46
N ASN A 61 -0.01 29.96 -1.57
CA ASN A 61 -0.22 28.71 -2.28
C ASN A 61 0.33 27.53 -1.46
N PRO A 62 -0.51 26.59 -0.99
CA PRO A 62 -0.05 25.48 -0.16
C PRO A 62 0.89 24.55 -0.95
N PRO A 63 1.87 23.91 -0.29
CA PRO A 63 2.71 22.93 -0.93
C PRO A 63 1.87 21.75 -1.47
N ALA A 64 2.34 21.18 -2.57
CA ALA A 64 1.70 20.03 -3.21
C ALA A 64 1.72 18.82 -2.27
N ILE A 65 0.65 18.01 -2.28
CA ILE A 65 0.61 16.76 -1.52
C ILE A 65 1.53 15.75 -2.21
N PRO A 66 2.53 15.19 -1.52
CA PRO A 66 3.36 14.11 -2.04
C PRO A 66 2.52 12.89 -2.39
N PHE A 67 2.91 12.15 -3.43
CA PHE A 67 2.10 11.04 -3.93
C PHE A 67 1.83 9.97 -2.86
N ILE A 68 2.84 9.61 -2.06
CA ILE A 68 2.70 8.67 -0.93
C ILE A 68 1.62 9.11 0.08
N TRP A 69 1.47 10.42 0.29
CA TRP A 69 0.53 10.99 1.25
C TRP A 69 -0.80 11.40 0.62
N SER A 70 -1.06 10.99 -0.62
CA SER A 70 -2.28 11.30 -1.35
C SER A 70 -3.39 10.28 -1.09
N GLN A 71 -4.65 10.74 -1.05
CA GLN A 71 -5.81 9.85 -0.95
C GLN A 71 -5.91 8.90 -2.16
N ALA A 72 -5.66 9.44 -3.36
CA ALA A 72 -5.68 8.67 -4.60
C ALA A 72 -4.75 7.44 -4.54
N PHE A 73 -3.61 7.57 -3.87
CA PHE A 73 -2.70 6.46 -3.67
C PHE A 73 -3.23 5.41 -2.69
N THR A 74 -3.77 5.83 -1.54
CA THR A 74 -4.43 4.91 -0.59
C THR A 74 -5.57 4.15 -1.24
N ASP A 75 -6.44 4.86 -1.99
CA ASP A 75 -7.57 4.28 -2.71
C ASP A 75 -7.09 3.26 -3.77
N SER A 76 -5.98 3.57 -4.46
CA SER A 76 -5.39 2.67 -5.45
C SER A 76 -4.88 1.37 -4.82
N ASN A 77 -4.20 1.42 -3.68
CA ASN A 77 -3.72 0.21 -2.99
C ASN A 77 -4.87 -0.71 -2.53
N LEU A 78 -5.92 -0.10 -1.96
CA LEU A 78 -7.13 -0.86 -1.58
C LEU A 78 -7.82 -1.42 -2.83
N GLY A 79 -7.93 -0.63 -3.89
CA GLY A 79 -8.49 -1.04 -5.18
C GLY A 79 -7.75 -2.24 -5.79
N VAL A 80 -6.42 -2.23 -5.79
CA VAL A 80 -5.60 -3.36 -6.28
C VAL A 80 -5.78 -4.60 -5.40
N SER A 81 -5.93 -4.43 -4.08
CA SER A 81 -6.21 -5.54 -3.18
C SER A 81 -7.57 -6.18 -3.45
N ILE A 82 -8.61 -5.37 -3.68
CA ILE A 82 -9.95 -5.84 -4.07
C ILE A 82 -9.89 -6.50 -5.45
N LEU A 83 -9.19 -5.91 -6.42
CA LEU A 83 -9.00 -6.50 -7.76
C LEU A 83 -8.31 -7.87 -7.65
N THR A 84 -7.29 -8.00 -6.81
CA THR A 84 -6.59 -9.27 -6.56
C THR A 84 -7.55 -10.33 -6.02
N LEU A 85 -8.41 -9.96 -5.05
CA LEU A 85 -9.46 -10.86 -4.56
C LEU A 85 -10.43 -11.29 -5.67
N LEU A 86 -10.91 -10.34 -6.49
CA LEU A 86 -11.85 -10.65 -7.57
C LEU A 86 -11.21 -11.59 -8.60
N VAL A 87 -9.98 -11.31 -9.02
CA VAL A 87 -9.23 -12.17 -9.95
C VAL A 87 -9.02 -13.56 -9.34
N PHE A 88 -8.64 -13.64 -8.06
CA PHE A 88 -8.52 -14.92 -7.36
C PHE A 88 -9.83 -15.72 -7.41
N MET A 89 -10.96 -15.11 -7.03
CA MET A 89 -12.27 -15.76 -7.05
C MET A 89 -12.71 -16.19 -8.46
N THR A 90 -12.44 -15.37 -9.48
CA THR A 90 -12.71 -15.73 -10.88
C THR A 90 -11.87 -16.92 -11.31
N ARG A 91 -10.56 -16.93 -11.01
CA ARG A 91 -9.67 -18.05 -11.32
C ARG A 91 -10.11 -19.34 -10.64
N MET A 92 -10.51 -19.27 -9.37
CA MET A 92 -11.03 -20.43 -8.64
C MET A 92 -12.32 -20.97 -9.25
N SER A 93 -13.24 -20.08 -9.65
CA SER A 93 -14.49 -20.45 -10.34
C SER A 93 -14.21 -21.13 -11.68
N LEU A 94 -13.31 -20.56 -12.50
CA LEU A 94 -12.94 -21.13 -13.80
C LEU A 94 -12.29 -22.52 -13.68
N LYS A 95 -11.42 -22.71 -12.68
CA LYS A 95 -10.81 -24.01 -12.39
C LYS A 95 -11.84 -25.03 -11.90
N TYR A 96 -12.80 -24.62 -11.07
CA TYR A 96 -13.89 -25.49 -10.62
C TYR A 96 -14.78 -25.96 -11.76
N MET A 97 -15.04 -25.10 -12.75
CA MET A 97 -15.82 -25.42 -13.95
C MET A 97 -15.02 -26.16 -15.05
N ASP A 98 -13.75 -26.48 -14.81
CA ASP A 98 -12.81 -27.02 -15.81
C ASP A 98 -12.70 -26.17 -17.10
N ALA A 99 -12.95 -24.86 -16.97
CA ALA A 99 -12.92 -23.88 -18.06
C ALA A 99 -11.64 -23.02 -18.03
N ALA A 100 -10.64 -23.42 -17.24
CA ALA A 100 -9.42 -22.65 -17.04
C ALA A 100 -8.49 -22.75 -18.27
N ASN A 101 -8.32 -21.63 -18.97
CA ASN A 101 -7.37 -21.51 -20.07
C ASN A 101 -6.04 -20.91 -19.59
N LYS A 102 -4.92 -21.53 -19.95
CA LYS A 102 -3.55 -21.04 -19.63
C LYS A 102 -3.30 -19.62 -20.12
N CYS A 103 -3.83 -19.24 -21.29
CA CYS A 103 -3.66 -17.88 -21.80
C CYS A 103 -4.39 -16.85 -20.93
N THR A 104 -5.62 -17.16 -20.50
CA THR A 104 -6.39 -16.29 -19.60
C THR A 104 -5.73 -16.18 -18.23
N GLU A 105 -5.25 -17.30 -17.68
CA GLU A 105 -4.50 -17.33 -16.43
C GLU A 105 -3.24 -16.45 -16.49
N LEU A 106 -2.42 -16.61 -17.53
CA LEU A 106 -1.23 -15.80 -17.73
C LEU A 106 -1.56 -14.31 -17.85
N PHE A 107 -2.58 -13.97 -18.65
CA PHE A 107 -3.02 -12.58 -18.82
C PHE A 107 -3.44 -11.94 -17.51
N LEU A 108 -4.27 -12.63 -16.71
CA LEU A 108 -4.72 -12.13 -15.42
C LEU A 108 -3.56 -11.92 -14.44
N GLN A 109 -2.60 -12.85 -14.41
CA GLN A 109 -1.40 -12.73 -13.58
C GLN A 109 -0.51 -11.56 -14.02
N CYS A 110 -0.30 -11.36 -15.32
CA CYS A 110 0.45 -10.21 -15.83
C CYS A 110 -0.21 -8.88 -15.47
N CYS A 111 -1.54 -8.80 -15.53
CA CYS A 111 -2.28 -7.60 -15.11
C CYS A 111 -2.10 -7.34 -13.61
N LEU A 112 -2.24 -8.36 -12.76
CA LEU A 112 -2.04 -8.20 -11.32
C LEU A 112 -0.61 -7.76 -10.98
N LEU A 113 0.39 -8.42 -11.58
CA LEU A 113 1.81 -8.05 -11.42
C LEU A 113 2.03 -6.57 -11.77
N PHE A 114 1.50 -6.11 -12.90
CA PHE A 114 1.62 -4.71 -13.31
C PHE A 114 1.05 -3.75 -12.26
N PHE A 115 -0.15 -4.02 -11.74
CA PHE A 115 -0.76 -3.18 -10.71
C PHE A 115 0.00 -3.22 -9.38
N TRP A 116 0.49 -4.38 -8.95
CA TRP A 116 1.31 -4.50 -7.74
C TRP A 116 2.64 -3.74 -7.86
N ILE A 117 3.27 -3.75 -9.03
CA ILE A 117 4.47 -2.93 -9.29
C ILE A 117 4.16 -1.43 -9.15
N LEU A 118 3.02 -0.96 -9.66
CA LEU A 118 2.61 0.44 -9.48
C LEU A 118 2.36 0.79 -8.01
N CYS A 119 1.72 -0.11 -7.26
CA CYS A 119 1.55 0.03 -5.82
C CYS A 119 2.91 0.13 -5.10
N LEU A 120 3.85 -0.78 -5.40
CA LEU A 120 5.20 -0.77 -4.81
C LEU A 120 5.96 0.52 -5.11
N ALA A 121 5.92 0.98 -6.36
CA ALA A 121 6.53 2.25 -6.77
C ALA A 121 5.94 3.44 -5.99
N GLY A 122 4.62 3.44 -5.77
CA GLY A 122 3.97 4.46 -4.96
C GLY A 122 4.29 4.39 -3.47
N GLN A 123 4.39 3.18 -2.90
CA GLN A 123 4.69 2.96 -1.48
C GLN A 123 6.11 3.41 -1.11
N GLN A 124 7.00 3.51 -2.09
CA GLN A 124 8.36 4.02 -1.93
C GLN A 124 8.56 5.43 -2.48
N SER A 125 7.48 6.08 -2.94
CA SER A 125 7.57 7.37 -3.60
C SER A 125 8.11 8.46 -2.67
N PRO A 126 8.88 9.41 -3.21
CA PRO A 126 9.51 10.44 -2.41
C PRO A 126 8.53 11.54 -1.99
N ASP A 127 8.92 12.23 -0.93
CA ASP A 127 8.35 13.50 -0.51
C ASP A 127 9.42 14.60 -0.62
N TYR A 128 9.28 15.42 -1.66
CA TYR A 128 10.10 16.62 -1.86
C TYR A 128 9.25 17.90 -1.82
N SER A 129 8.08 17.84 -1.18
CA SER A 129 7.18 18.99 -1.10
C SER A 129 7.70 20.09 -0.16
N ASP A 130 8.54 19.72 0.81
CA ASP A 130 9.30 20.64 1.66
C ASP A 130 10.80 20.54 1.34
N GLY A 131 11.40 21.64 0.90
CA GLY A 131 12.83 21.71 0.60
C GLY A 131 13.73 21.64 1.83
N GLN A 132 13.21 21.91 3.03
CA GLN A 132 13.97 21.81 4.28
C GLN A 132 13.99 20.38 4.84
N HIS A 133 12.94 19.60 4.58
CA HIS A 133 12.78 18.22 5.06
C HIS A 133 12.54 17.23 3.90
N PRO A 134 13.48 17.12 2.93
CA PRO A 134 13.30 16.21 1.80
C PRO A 134 13.41 14.75 2.25
N SER A 135 12.47 13.92 1.81
CA SER A 135 12.39 12.50 2.13
C SER A 135 12.40 11.67 0.86
N ARG A 136 13.50 10.98 0.56
CA ARG A 136 13.61 10.14 -0.64
C ARG A 136 12.69 8.92 -0.59
N HIS A 137 12.46 8.39 0.60
CA HIS A 137 11.58 7.26 0.87
C HIS A 137 10.80 7.56 2.15
N PRO A 138 9.56 7.05 2.28
CA PRO A 138 8.76 7.27 3.48
C PRO A 138 9.51 6.82 4.73
N TRP A 139 9.44 7.62 5.79
CA TRP A 139 10.29 7.46 6.97
C TRP A 139 10.10 6.11 7.66
N TYR A 140 8.88 5.56 7.65
CA TYR A 140 8.57 4.25 8.24
C TYR A 140 9.25 3.10 7.50
N LEU A 141 9.81 3.30 6.30
CA LEU A 141 10.64 2.31 5.60
C LEU A 141 12.14 2.49 5.88
N THR A 142 12.57 3.68 6.30
CA THR A 142 13.98 3.99 6.56
C THR A 142 14.35 3.92 8.04
N HIS A 143 13.35 4.00 8.93
CA HIS A 143 13.50 3.97 10.37
C HIS A 143 12.73 2.80 10.98
N THR A 144 13.12 2.42 12.20
CA THR A 144 12.36 1.46 12.99
C THR A 144 11.13 2.11 13.60
N CYS A 145 10.04 1.36 13.76
CA CYS A 145 8.83 1.86 14.40
C CYS A 145 9.02 2.21 15.89
N GLY A 146 10.18 1.90 16.49
CA GLY A 146 10.53 2.37 17.84
C GLY A 146 10.72 3.89 17.93
N VAL A 147 10.99 4.56 16.80
CA VAL A 147 11.06 6.02 16.73
C VAL A 147 9.65 6.63 16.80
N ALA A 148 8.61 5.88 16.44
CA ALA A 148 7.23 6.35 16.50
C ALA A 148 6.72 6.44 17.96
N GLU A 149 5.83 7.41 18.21
CA GLU A 149 5.09 7.54 19.45
C GLU A 149 4.26 6.28 19.69
N LYS A 150 4.08 5.91 20.96
CA LYS A 150 3.39 4.67 21.35
C LYS A 150 2.00 4.52 20.71
N ALA A 151 1.29 5.62 20.49
CA ALA A 151 -0.03 5.63 19.84
C ALA A 151 0.05 5.22 18.36
N ASN A 152 1.14 5.53 17.66
CA ASN A 152 1.31 5.36 16.23
C ASN A 152 2.24 4.19 15.85
N GLN A 153 2.84 3.50 16.83
CA GLN A 153 3.71 2.34 16.57
C GLN A 153 2.98 1.25 15.77
N THR A 154 1.74 0.93 16.15
CA THR A 154 0.91 -0.06 15.42
C THR A 154 0.72 0.37 13.97
N VAL A 155 0.44 1.65 13.74
CA VAL A 155 0.24 2.22 12.40
C VAL A 155 1.51 2.09 11.55
N CYS A 156 2.68 2.36 12.14
CA CYS A 156 3.96 2.16 11.48
C CYS A 156 4.20 0.69 11.10
N TYR A 157 3.95 -0.25 12.01
CA TYR A 157 4.11 -1.68 11.70
C TYR A 157 3.15 -2.15 10.62
N VAL A 158 1.90 -1.66 10.62
CA VAL A 158 0.94 -1.95 9.56
C VAL A 158 1.46 -1.43 8.22
N ALA A 159 1.99 -0.21 8.15
CA ALA A 159 2.56 0.33 6.91
C ALA A 159 3.76 -0.47 6.39
N GLN A 160 4.67 -0.88 7.28
CA GLN A 160 5.79 -1.77 6.93
C GLN A 160 5.31 -3.15 6.46
N ALA A 161 4.30 -3.72 7.13
CA ALA A 161 3.70 -4.98 6.73
C ALA A 161 3.03 -4.88 5.37
N SER A 162 2.25 -3.82 5.11
CA SER A 162 1.63 -3.57 3.80
C SER A 162 2.66 -3.56 2.69
N PHE A 163 3.81 -2.90 2.90
CA PHE A 163 4.90 -2.88 1.94
C PHE A 163 5.51 -4.27 1.74
N GLY A 164 5.82 -4.98 2.82
CA GLY A 164 6.37 -6.34 2.76
C GLY A 164 5.44 -7.33 2.04
N PHE A 165 4.15 -7.32 2.34
CA PHE A 165 3.17 -8.18 1.68
C PHE A 165 2.92 -7.81 0.23
N SER A 166 3.01 -6.51 -0.12
CA SER A 166 2.97 -6.09 -1.52
C SER A 166 4.13 -6.69 -2.33
N ILE A 167 5.32 -6.79 -1.75
CA ILE A 167 6.49 -7.44 -2.41
C ILE A 167 6.24 -8.93 -2.62
N ILE A 168 5.69 -9.62 -1.61
CA ILE A 168 5.43 -11.06 -1.69
C ILE A 168 4.31 -11.38 -2.70
N THR A 169 3.38 -10.45 -2.88
CA THR A 169 2.20 -10.64 -3.73
C THR A 169 2.47 -10.28 -5.20
N ALA A 170 3.42 -9.38 -5.46
CA ALA A 170 3.88 -9.03 -6.80
C ALA A 170 4.64 -10.20 -7.46
#